data_AF-A0A2Z3UM54-F1
#
_entry.id   AF-A0A2Z3UM54-F1
#
_cell.length_a   1.000
_cell.length_b   1.000
_cell.length_c   1.000
_cell.angle_alpha   90.00
_cell.angle_beta   90.00
_cell.angle_gamma   90.00
#
_symmetry.space_group_name_H-M   'P 1'
#
loop_
_entity.id
_entity.type
_entity.pdbx_description
1 polymer ?
#
loop_
_entity_poly.entity_id
_entity_poly.type
_entity_poly.pdbx_seq_one_letter_code
_entity_poly.pdbx_strand_id
1 'polypeptide(L)'
;MAVAPPANAMACEQQIGLTSWSGNVITGYGSLTGCPSASTAGLWIQRWSGWRWEEVAGPVTAHQGYDTFIRFNCAGWGTQTWRTLINGVTVGGVLKVKGSNEIRFHCG
;
A
#
# COMPACT_ATOMS: atom_id res chain seq x y z
N MET A 1 16.33 19.88 31.68
CA MET A 1 15.85 18.79 30.80
C MET A 1 15.41 19.44 29.51
N ALA A 2 16.17 19.29 28.43
CA ALA A 2 15.81 19.85 27.14
C ALA A 2 14.67 19.02 26.54
N VAL A 3 13.56 19.67 26.21
CA VAL A 3 12.47 19.05 25.45
C VAL A 3 13.01 18.78 24.05
N ALA A 4 13.14 17.50 23.69
CA ALA A 4 13.53 17.13 22.33
C ALA A 4 12.50 17.74 21.34
N PRO A 5 12.94 18.39 20.26
CA PRO A 5 12.02 18.86 19.24
C PRO A 5 11.18 17.68 18.73
N PRO A 6 9.89 17.86 18.39
CA PRO A 6 9.08 16.79 17.86
C PRO A 6 9.80 16.24 16.63
N ALA A 7 10.21 14.98 16.68
CA ALA A 7 10.84 14.30 15.56
C ALA A 7 9.95 14.52 14.34
N ASN A 8 10.51 15.21 13.35
CA ASN A 8 9.78 15.82 12.24
C ASN A 8 8.83 14.81 11.56
N ALA A 9 7.53 14.98 11.80
CA ALA A 9 6.48 14.43 10.95
C ALA A 9 6.70 14.79 9.45
N MET A 10 7.51 15.81 9.14
CA MET A 10 7.89 16.15 7.77
C MET A 10 8.75 15.10 7.04
N ALA A 11 9.45 14.19 7.73
CA ALA A 11 10.34 13.22 7.07
C ALA A 11 9.66 11.89 6.70
N CYS A 12 8.46 11.61 7.23
CA CYS A 12 7.82 10.32 7.01
C CYS A 12 7.05 10.27 5.69
N GLU A 13 7.54 9.44 4.79
CA GLU A 13 7.01 9.22 3.45
C GLU A 13 6.50 7.78 3.30
N GLN A 14 5.28 7.67 2.75
CA GLN A 14 4.78 6.41 2.22
C GLN A 14 5.32 6.19 0.81
N GLN A 15 6.05 5.11 0.63
CA GLN A 15 6.45 4.63 -0.68
C GLN A 15 5.51 3.52 -1.11
N ILE A 16 5.12 3.59 -2.37
CA ILE A 16 4.34 2.54 -3.01
C ILE A 16 4.99 2.18 -4.32
N GLY A 17 5.05 0.88 -4.53
CA GLY A 17 5.60 0.27 -5.70
C GLY A 17 4.64 0.12 -6.85
N LEU A 18 5.15 -0.42 -7.95
CA LEU A 18 4.31 -0.83 -9.06
C LEU A 18 3.47 -2.05 -8.69
N THR A 19 2.19 -2.01 -9.06
CA THR A 19 1.36 -3.19 -9.16
C THR A 19 1.71 -3.92 -10.44
N SER A 20 2.02 -5.21 -10.31
CA SER A 20 2.38 -6.10 -11.39
C SER A 20 1.57 -7.39 -11.30
N TRP A 21 1.60 -8.19 -12.36
CA TRP A 21 0.94 -9.49 -12.40
C TRP A 21 1.88 -10.56 -12.95
N SER A 22 1.67 -11.80 -12.51
CA SER A 22 2.32 -12.98 -13.06
C SER A 22 1.38 -14.17 -12.94
N GLY A 23 0.98 -14.75 -14.08
CA GLY A 23 -0.13 -15.70 -14.11
C GLY A 23 -1.38 -15.07 -13.49
N ASN A 24 -2.01 -15.77 -12.55
CA ASN A 24 -3.18 -15.29 -11.81
C ASN A 24 -2.84 -14.54 -10.51
N VAL A 25 -1.59 -14.11 -10.32
CA VAL A 25 -1.17 -13.44 -9.09
C VAL A 25 -0.90 -11.98 -9.36
N ILE A 26 -1.65 -11.11 -8.67
CA ILE A 26 -1.37 -9.69 -8.57
C ILE A 26 -0.37 -9.48 -7.43
N THR A 27 0.71 -8.74 -7.70
CA THR A 27 1.74 -8.42 -6.71
C THR A 27 1.87 -6.90 -6.59
N GLY A 28 1.95 -6.42 -5.36
CA GLY A 28 2.27 -5.04 -5.03
C GLY A 28 3.30 -4.96 -3.92
N TYR A 29 3.90 -3.79 -3.75
CA TYR A 29 4.77 -3.51 -2.63
C TYR A 29 4.59 -2.09 -2.11
N GLY A 30 4.97 -1.88 -0.86
CA GLY A 30 5.00 -0.57 -0.23
C GLY A 30 5.89 -0.58 1.01
N SER A 31 6.35 0.61 1.40
CA SER A 31 7.26 0.78 2.53
C SER A 31 7.11 2.16 3.14
N LEU A 32 7.64 2.31 4.36
CA LEU A 32 7.68 3.58 5.07
C LEU A 32 9.13 4.04 5.19
N THR A 33 9.40 5.28 4.81
CA THR A 33 10.75 5.88 4.85
C THR A 33 10.73 7.16 5.66
N GLY A 34 11.76 7.38 6.50
CA GLY A 34 11.89 8.58 7.32
C GLY A 34 10.83 8.74 8.43
N CYS A 35 10.19 7.64 8.82
CA CYS A 35 9.18 7.61 9.87
C CYS A 35 9.79 7.36 11.27
N PRO A 36 9.00 7.45 12.35
CA PRO A 36 9.33 6.82 13.62
C PRO A 36 9.31 5.29 13.51
N SER A 37 10.19 4.59 14.25
CA SER A 37 10.35 3.13 14.13
C SER A 37 9.08 2.33 14.44
N ALA A 38 8.18 2.89 15.24
CA ALA A 38 6.88 2.30 15.56
C ALA A 38 5.78 2.59 14.52
N SER A 39 6.08 3.35 13.47
CA SER A 39 5.12 3.66 12.41
C SER A 39 4.80 2.44 11.57
N THR A 40 3.51 2.28 11.31
CA THR A 40 2.97 1.23 10.46
C THR A 40 2.03 1.82 9.42
N ALA A 41 1.79 1.07 8.35
CA ALA A 41 0.76 1.35 7.35
C ALA A 41 0.12 0.03 6.91
N GLY A 42 -1.14 0.09 6.47
CA GLY A 42 -1.80 -0.99 5.75
C GLY A 42 -1.48 -0.94 4.27
N LEU A 43 -1.12 -2.09 3.70
CA LEU A 43 -0.97 -2.31 2.28
C LEU A 43 -2.09 -3.24 1.80
N TRP A 44 -2.81 -2.84 0.74
CA TRP A 44 -3.90 -3.61 0.14
C TRP A 44 -3.74 -3.76 -1.36
N ILE A 45 -4.35 -4.82 -1.91
CA ILE A 45 -4.67 -4.90 -3.34
C ILE A 45 -6.13 -4.51 -3.50
N GLN A 46 -6.39 -3.63 -4.47
CA GLN A 46 -7.72 -3.14 -4.80
C GLN A 46 -8.12 -3.51 -6.22
N ARG A 47 -9.41 -3.71 -6.42
CA ARG A 47 -10.06 -3.91 -7.71
C ARG A 47 -10.99 -2.74 -8.02
N TRP A 48 -11.05 -2.31 -9.27
CA TRP A 48 -12.09 -1.37 -9.72
C TRP A 48 -13.41 -2.11 -9.95
N SER A 49 -14.47 -1.71 -9.25
CA SER A 49 -15.81 -2.29 -9.43
C SER A 49 -16.68 -1.59 -10.47
N GLY A 50 -16.19 -0.48 -11.04
CA GLY A 50 -16.94 0.38 -11.95
C GLY A 50 -17.26 1.74 -11.35
N TRP A 51 -17.46 1.82 -10.03
CA TRP A 51 -17.78 3.07 -9.31
C TRP A 51 -16.84 3.37 -8.14
N ARG A 52 -16.13 2.37 -7.62
CA ARG A 52 -15.15 2.54 -6.55
C ARG A 52 -14.06 1.48 -6.62
N TRP A 53 -13.00 1.74 -5.87
CA TRP A 53 -11.99 0.74 -5.57
C TRP A 53 -12.47 -0.12 -4.40
N GLU A 54 -12.42 -1.43 -4.59
CA GLU A 54 -12.77 -2.44 -3.60
C GLU A 54 -11.49 -3.12 -3.10
N GLU A 55 -11.29 -3.16 -1.79
CA GLU A 55 -10.18 -3.88 -1.18
C GLU A 55 -10.44 -5.39 -1.26
N VAL A 56 -9.53 -6.12 -1.91
CA VAL A 56 -9.67 -7.58 -2.14
C VAL A 56 -8.65 -8.40 -1.35
N ALA A 57 -7.54 -7.78 -0.95
CA ALA A 57 -6.51 -8.42 -0.14
C ALA A 57 -5.83 -7.40 0.77
N GLY A 58 -5.38 -7.86 1.95
CA GLY A 58 -4.77 -7.04 2.99
C GLY A 58 -5.72 -6.76 4.18
N PRO A 59 -5.36 -5.86 5.11
CA PRO A 59 -4.09 -5.15 5.13
C PRO A 59 -2.92 -6.06 5.47
N VAL A 60 -1.82 -5.95 4.73
CA VAL A 60 -0.50 -6.37 5.20
C VAL A 60 0.16 -5.16 5.85
N THR A 61 0.75 -5.34 7.04
CA THR A 61 1.38 -4.25 7.77
C THR A 61 2.76 -3.92 7.18
N ALA A 62 2.88 -2.74 6.58
CA ALA A 62 4.15 -2.16 6.17
C ALA A 62 4.81 -1.43 7.34
N HIS A 63 6.10 -1.68 7.51
CA HIS A 63 6.93 -1.09 8.56
C HIS A 63 7.93 -0.10 7.98
N GLN A 64 8.51 0.72 8.86
CA GLN A 64 9.64 1.56 8.47
C GLN A 64 10.88 0.75 8.12
N GLY A 65 11.51 1.12 7.01
CA GLY A 65 12.83 0.63 6.62
C GLY A 65 12.83 -0.72 5.92
N TYR A 66 11.65 -1.29 5.64
CA TYR A 66 11.52 -2.57 4.97
C TYR A 66 10.46 -2.51 3.87
N ASP A 67 10.77 -3.12 2.73
CA ASP A 67 9.80 -3.33 1.66
C ASP A 67 8.84 -4.45 2.04
N THR A 68 7.56 -4.11 2.05
CA THR A 68 6.48 -5.03 2.36
C THR A 68 5.76 -5.39 1.08
N PHE A 69 5.63 -6.69 0.83
CA PHE A 69 4.99 -7.21 -0.35
C PHE A 69 3.60 -7.75 -0.03
N ILE A 70 2.65 -7.53 -0.94
CA ILE A 70 1.34 -8.15 -0.91
C ILE A 70 1.11 -8.90 -2.22
N ARG A 71 0.52 -10.09 -2.12
CA ARG A 71 0.17 -10.93 -3.26
C ARG A 71 -1.28 -11.39 -3.14
N PHE A 72 -1.97 -11.43 -4.26
CA PHE A 72 -3.35 -11.89 -4.32
C PHE A 72 -3.56 -12.76 -5.55
N ASN A 73 -4.16 -13.94 -5.36
CA ASN A 73 -4.57 -14.79 -6.47
C ASN A 73 -5.96 -14.35 -6.95
N CYS A 74 -6.03 -13.80 -8.15
CA CYS A 74 -7.23 -13.30 -8.79
C CYS A 74 -7.91 -14.32 -9.72
N ALA A 75 -7.51 -15.59 -9.71
CA ALA A 75 -8.09 -16.63 -10.58
C ALA A 75 -9.64 -16.64 -10.49
N GLY A 76 -10.30 -16.67 -11.65
CA GLY A 76 -11.77 -16.69 -11.75
C GLY A 76 -12.45 -15.32 -11.63
N TRP A 77 -11.71 -14.24 -11.46
CA TRP A 77 -12.28 -12.88 -11.41
C TRP A 77 -12.48 -12.26 -12.81
N GLY A 78 -11.95 -12.90 -13.85
CA GLY A 78 -12.01 -12.42 -15.23
C GLY A 78 -11.20 -11.14 -15.44
N THR A 79 -11.64 -10.30 -16.37
CA THR A 79 -10.94 -9.04 -16.69
C THR A 79 -11.32 -7.95 -15.69
N GLN A 80 -10.32 -7.49 -14.94
CA GLN A 80 -10.50 -6.47 -13.91
C GLN A 80 -9.37 -5.44 -13.99
N THR A 81 -9.60 -4.26 -13.40
CA THR A 81 -8.54 -3.28 -13.15
C THR A 81 -8.09 -3.41 -11.70
N TRP A 82 -6.79 -3.55 -11.50
CA TRP A 82 -6.17 -3.74 -10.20
C TRP A 82 -5.21 -2.61 -9.89
N ARG A 83 -5.04 -2.32 -8.61
CA ARG A 83 -3.96 -1.48 -8.08
C ARG A 83 -3.58 -1.92 -6.68
N THR A 84 -2.51 -1.36 -6.16
CA THR A 84 -2.09 -1.48 -4.77
C THR A 84 -2.34 -0.16 -4.06
N LEU A 85 -2.73 -0.22 -2.80
CA LEU A 85 -2.97 0.94 -1.95
C LEU A 85 -2.13 0.81 -0.70
N ILE A 86 -1.42 1.88 -0.32
CA ILE A 86 -0.85 2.02 1.02
C ILE A 86 -1.58 3.15 1.75
N ASN A 87 -1.95 2.92 3.00
CA ASN A 87 -2.67 3.87 3.84
C ASN A 87 -2.27 3.66 5.30
N GLY A 88 -2.43 4.69 6.12
CA GLY A 88 -2.52 4.48 7.56
C GLY A 88 -1.27 4.81 8.33
N VAL A 89 -0.37 5.65 7.80
CA VAL A 89 0.63 6.24 8.69
C VAL A 89 0.05 7.44 9.41
N THR A 90 0.06 7.39 10.73
CA THR A 90 -0.08 8.56 11.60
C THR A 90 1.24 9.33 11.58
N VAL A 91 1.42 10.19 10.59
CA VAL A 91 2.56 11.13 10.51
C VAL A 91 2.10 12.45 11.09
N GLY A 92 2.43 12.74 12.34
CA GLY A 92 1.95 13.96 13.00
C GLY A 92 0.41 14.07 13.08
N GLY A 93 -0.30 12.94 13.07
CA GLY A 93 -1.77 12.88 13.18
C GLY A 93 -2.56 12.87 11.86
N VAL A 94 -1.91 12.94 10.69
CA VAL A 94 -2.60 12.98 9.38
C VAL A 94 -2.50 11.64 8.65
N LEU A 95 -3.65 11.12 8.23
CA LEU A 95 -3.76 9.92 7.41
C LEU A 95 -3.20 10.19 6.01
N LYS A 96 -2.09 9.54 5.65
CA LYS A 96 -1.59 9.54 4.27
C LYS A 96 -2.11 8.31 3.52
N VAL A 97 -2.49 8.52 2.27
CA VAL A 97 -3.00 7.49 1.35
C VAL A 97 -2.28 7.63 0.01
N LYS A 98 -1.76 6.54 -0.54
CA LYS A 98 -1.08 6.53 -1.84
C LYS A 98 -1.45 5.26 -2.62
N GLY A 99 -1.94 5.45 -3.84
CA GLY A 99 -2.20 4.37 -4.80
C GLY A 99 -1.03 4.17 -5.76
N SER A 100 -0.81 2.95 -6.20
CA SER A 100 0.15 2.61 -7.26
C SER A 100 -0.43 2.86 -8.64
N ASN A 101 0.29 2.42 -9.68
CA ASN A 101 -0.26 2.34 -11.04
C ASN A 101 -1.45 1.36 -11.11
N GLU A 102 -2.32 1.64 -12.07
CA GLU A 102 -3.45 0.79 -12.39
C GLU A 102 -3.05 -0.19 -13.51
N ILE A 103 -3.42 -1.45 -13.35
CA ILE A 103 -3.23 -2.49 -14.37
C ILE A 103 -4.57 -3.11 -14.72
N ARG A 104 -4.85 -3.30 -16.01
CA ARG A 104 -6.02 -4.05 -16.46
C ARG A 104 -5.58 -5.41 -16.96
N PHE A 105 -6.03 -6.47 -16.30
CA PHE A 105 -5.57 -7.82 -16.56
C PHE A 105 -6.72 -8.83 -16.42
N HIS A 106 -6.66 -9.89 -17.23
CA HIS A 106 -7.61 -11.01 -17.20
C HIS A 106 -7.05 -12.14 -16.36
N CYS A 107 -7.71 -12.42 -15.23
CA CYS A 107 -7.37 -13.53 -14.37
C CYS A 107 -8.30 -14.72 -14.66
N GLY A 108 -7.79 -15.68 -15.43
CA GLY A 108 -8.51 -16.84 -15.97
C GLY A 108 -8.03 -18.16 -15.40
#